data_AF-A0A920U3Q5-F1
#
_entry.id   AF-A0A920U3Q5-F1
#
_cell.length_a   1.000
_cell.length_b   1.000
_cell.length_c   1.000
_cell.angle_alpha   90.00
_cell.angle_beta   90.00
_cell.angle_gamma   90.00
#
_symmetry.space_group_name_H-M   'P 1'
#
loop_
_entity.id
_entity.type
_entity.pdbx_description
1 polymer ?
#
loop_
_entity_poly.entity_id
_entity_poly.type
_entity_poly.pdbx_seq_one_letter_code
_entity_poly.pdbx_strand_id
1 'polypeptide(L)'
;MSDPVGCFNLEDAIRFGRELERMDYLWLEEPLFDENVHSLRELTRVLDIPIVGTEVIAKHPYSVAECISTRTVDRVRADVSWTGGITGVLKTATLAEAFGVNCEIHTAILHPLELVNLHCAAAVSNCSYFELLTPLETFAFGLVEPLPIADGIAALPSNPVSDRPRLEPDRRLHVQNSLRENPRQADKFYSSNKRKGTPESHPV
;
A
#
# COMPACT_ATOMS: atom_id res chain seq x y z
N MET A 1 -1.66 9.52 -4.03
CA MET A 1 -2.63 8.45 -3.69
C MET A 1 -3.44 8.95 -2.51
N SER A 2 -4.71 8.60 -2.46
CA SER A 2 -5.57 8.87 -1.31
C SER A 2 -6.47 7.67 -1.10
N ASP A 3 -6.64 7.28 0.15
CA ASP A 3 -7.45 6.14 0.56
C ASP A 3 -8.47 6.61 1.63
N PRO A 4 -9.75 6.77 1.24
CA PRO A 4 -10.84 7.10 2.15
C PRO A 4 -11.45 5.89 2.87
N VAL A 5 -11.03 4.65 2.58
CA VAL A 5 -11.49 3.42 3.25
C VAL A 5 -13.02 3.29 3.28
N GLY A 6 -13.65 3.45 2.12
CA GLY A 6 -15.08 3.27 1.91
C GLY A 6 -16.00 4.35 2.50
N CYS A 7 -15.46 5.51 2.91
CA CYS A 7 -16.24 6.51 3.65
C CYS A 7 -17.13 7.44 2.80
N PHE A 8 -17.09 7.38 1.46
CA PHE A 8 -17.88 8.27 0.61
C PHE A 8 -19.18 7.63 0.09
N ASN A 9 -20.07 8.49 -0.41
CA ASN A 9 -21.07 8.13 -1.41
C ASN A 9 -20.55 8.51 -2.82
N LEU A 10 -21.29 8.16 -3.87
CA LEU A 10 -20.88 8.41 -5.25
C LEU A 10 -20.61 9.90 -5.55
N GLU A 11 -21.48 10.81 -5.10
CA GLU A 11 -21.35 12.24 -5.40
C GLU A 11 -20.10 12.84 -4.73
N ASP A 12 -19.88 12.50 -3.46
CA ASP A 12 -18.71 12.96 -2.71
C ASP A 12 -17.41 12.38 -3.29
N ALA A 13 -17.42 11.11 -3.69
CA ALA A 13 -16.28 10.47 -4.35
C ALA A 13 -15.94 11.14 -5.70
N ILE A 14 -16.95 11.51 -6.50
CA ILE A 14 -16.74 12.25 -7.75
C ILE A 14 -16.11 13.61 -7.45
N ARG A 15 -16.68 14.37 -6.51
CA ARG A 15 -16.16 15.71 -6.15
C ARG A 15 -14.72 15.62 -5.65
N PHE A 16 -14.43 14.66 -4.78
CA PHE A 16 -13.10 14.44 -4.25
C PHE A 16 -12.11 14.02 -5.34
N GLY A 17 -12.48 13.04 -6.18
CA GLY A 17 -11.66 12.57 -7.30
C GLY A 17 -11.25 13.70 -8.24
N ARG A 18 -12.17 14.64 -8.56
CA ARG A 18 -11.84 15.82 -9.38
C ARG A 18 -10.81 16.75 -8.75
N GLU A 19 -10.80 16.90 -7.43
CA GLU A 19 -9.74 17.68 -6.77
C GLU A 19 -8.40 16.92 -6.79
N LEU A 20 -8.43 15.60 -6.61
CA LEU A 20 -7.23 14.76 -6.69
C LEU A 20 -6.59 14.80 -8.09
N GLU A 21 -7.39 14.78 -9.16
CA GLU A 21 -6.92 14.95 -10.54
C GLU A 21 -6.17 16.27 -10.73
N ARG A 22 -6.71 17.38 -10.20
CA ARG A 22 -6.05 18.71 -10.29
C ARG A 22 -4.74 18.76 -9.52
N MET A 23 -4.59 17.92 -8.50
CA MET A 23 -3.38 17.82 -7.68
C MET A 23 -2.41 16.74 -8.18
N ASP A 24 -2.68 16.12 -9.33
CA ASP A 24 -1.85 15.08 -9.94
C ASP A 24 -1.62 13.87 -9.00
N TYR A 25 -2.68 13.45 -8.32
CA TYR A 25 -2.64 12.24 -7.50
C TYR A 25 -2.63 10.99 -8.39
N LEU A 26 -1.78 10.04 -8.03
CA LEU A 26 -1.60 8.79 -8.78
C LEU A 26 -2.87 7.93 -8.90
N TRP A 27 -3.69 7.87 -7.85
CA TRP A 27 -4.96 7.15 -7.83
C TRP A 27 -5.82 7.52 -6.62
N LEU A 28 -7.10 7.12 -6.68
CA LEU A 28 -8.08 7.13 -5.60
C LEU A 28 -8.39 5.68 -5.21
N GLU A 29 -8.00 5.32 -4.00
CA GLU A 29 -8.11 3.98 -3.42
C GLU A 29 -9.39 3.89 -2.60
N GLU A 30 -10.11 2.77 -2.68
CA GLU A 30 -11.31 2.45 -1.90
C GLU A 30 -12.21 3.66 -1.54
N PRO A 31 -12.68 4.47 -2.52
CA PRO A 31 -13.53 5.61 -2.20
C PRO A 31 -14.89 5.18 -1.64
N LEU A 32 -15.35 3.98 -2.00
CA LEU A 32 -16.60 3.34 -1.62
C LEU A 32 -16.29 1.90 -1.25
N PHE A 33 -17.14 1.27 -0.44
CA PHE A 33 -17.07 -0.17 -0.18
C PHE A 33 -17.04 -1.00 -1.48
N ASP A 34 -16.23 -2.05 -1.51
CA ASP A 34 -16.05 -2.95 -2.65
C ASP A 34 -17.36 -3.57 -3.18
N GLU A 35 -18.37 -3.75 -2.32
CA GLU A 35 -19.69 -4.27 -2.71
C GLU A 35 -20.52 -3.26 -3.53
N ASN A 36 -20.14 -1.98 -3.52
CA ASN A 36 -20.83 -0.93 -4.27
C ASN A 36 -20.40 -0.88 -5.74
N VAL A 37 -20.45 -2.06 -6.39
CA VAL A 37 -19.96 -2.34 -7.75
C VAL A 37 -20.47 -1.34 -8.78
N HIS A 38 -21.75 -0.97 -8.71
CA HIS A 38 -22.35 -0.02 -9.65
C HIS A 38 -21.76 1.38 -9.54
N SER A 39 -21.54 1.84 -8.32
CA SER A 39 -21.00 3.18 -8.07
C SER A 39 -19.50 3.23 -8.37
N LEU A 40 -18.74 2.20 -8.01
CA LEU A 40 -17.32 2.08 -8.36
C LEU A 40 -17.13 2.07 -9.89
N ARG A 41 -17.94 1.29 -10.61
CA ARG A 41 -17.92 1.29 -12.08
C ARG A 41 -18.31 2.63 -12.71
N GLU A 42 -19.19 3.39 -12.07
CA GLU A 42 -19.50 4.74 -12.52
C GLU A 42 -18.30 5.68 -12.30
N LEU A 43 -17.60 5.56 -11.17
CA LEU A 43 -16.37 6.32 -10.90
C LEU A 43 -15.30 6.06 -11.98
N THR A 44 -15.04 4.81 -12.36
CA THR A 44 -14.06 4.48 -13.43
C THR A 44 -14.46 5.03 -14.80
N ARG A 45 -15.75 5.31 -15.01
CA ARG A 45 -16.27 5.88 -16.26
C ARG A 45 -16.17 7.39 -16.30
N VAL A 46 -16.36 8.06 -15.15
CA VAL A 46 -16.47 9.52 -15.10
C VAL A 46 -15.19 10.20 -14.63
N LEU A 47 -14.32 9.55 -13.88
CA LEU A 47 -13.06 10.11 -13.40
C LEU A 47 -11.89 9.68 -14.31
N ASP A 48 -10.92 10.57 -14.42
CA ASP A 48 -9.65 10.35 -15.13
C ASP A 48 -8.57 9.80 -14.17
N ILE A 49 -8.70 10.07 -12.86
CA ILE A 49 -7.87 9.44 -11.83
C ILE A 49 -8.24 7.94 -11.68
N PRO A 50 -7.26 7.01 -11.68
CA PRO A 50 -7.55 5.58 -11.53
C PRO A 50 -8.26 5.27 -10.22
N ILE A 51 -9.27 4.41 -10.28
CA ILE A 51 -9.93 3.84 -9.09
C ILE A 51 -9.27 2.50 -8.74
N VAL A 52 -8.84 2.38 -7.49
CA VAL A 52 -8.20 1.17 -6.95
C VAL A 52 -9.09 0.59 -5.85
N GLY A 53 -9.25 -0.72 -5.80
CA GLY A 53 -10.05 -1.38 -4.76
C GLY A 53 -9.78 -2.88 -4.72
N THR A 54 -10.78 -3.65 -4.26
CA THR A 54 -10.75 -5.11 -4.09
C THR A 54 -9.86 -5.62 -2.96
N GLU A 55 -9.47 -4.79 -1.98
CA GLU A 55 -8.66 -5.29 -0.87
C GLU A 55 -9.46 -6.17 0.11
N VAL A 56 -10.72 -5.83 0.35
CA VAL A 56 -11.58 -6.49 1.34
C VAL A 56 -12.68 -7.35 0.69
N ILE A 57 -12.81 -7.32 -0.65
CA ILE A 57 -13.80 -8.14 -1.34
C ILE A 57 -13.55 -9.63 -1.09
N ALA A 58 -14.60 -10.33 -0.66
CA ALA A 58 -14.49 -11.74 -0.34
C ALA A 58 -14.26 -12.61 -1.59
N LYS A 59 -13.71 -13.82 -1.39
CA LYS A 59 -13.58 -14.90 -2.40
C LYS A 59 -12.59 -14.60 -3.54
N HIS A 60 -11.41 -14.11 -3.21
CA HIS A 60 -10.33 -14.03 -4.18
C HIS A 60 -9.91 -15.42 -4.72
N PRO A 61 -9.50 -15.53 -6.00
CA PRO A 61 -9.47 -14.47 -7.03
C PRO A 61 -10.80 -14.31 -7.79
N TYR A 62 -11.84 -15.08 -7.43
CA TYR A 62 -13.06 -15.21 -8.25
C TYR A 62 -13.87 -13.92 -8.32
N SER A 63 -14.07 -13.21 -7.20
CA SER A 63 -14.77 -11.92 -7.21
C SER A 63 -13.97 -10.86 -7.95
N VAL A 64 -12.64 -10.87 -7.81
CA VAL A 64 -11.75 -9.94 -8.53
C VAL A 64 -11.83 -10.15 -10.04
N ALA A 65 -12.01 -11.40 -10.51
CA ALA A 65 -12.21 -11.69 -11.92
C ALA A 65 -13.43 -10.94 -12.49
N GLU A 66 -14.52 -10.87 -11.74
CA GLU A 66 -15.70 -10.10 -12.13
C GLU A 66 -15.43 -8.60 -12.08
N CYS A 67 -14.76 -8.10 -11.04
CA CYS A 67 -14.40 -6.69 -10.93
C CYS A 67 -13.53 -6.22 -12.12
N ILE A 68 -12.55 -7.03 -12.53
CA ILE A 68 -11.68 -6.76 -13.67
C ILE A 68 -12.48 -6.84 -14.98
N SER A 69 -13.23 -7.93 -15.20
CA SER A 69 -13.94 -8.17 -16.47
C SER A 69 -14.98 -7.09 -16.78
N THR A 70 -15.57 -6.51 -15.73
CA THR A 70 -16.60 -5.46 -15.82
C THR A 70 -16.05 -4.04 -15.66
N ARG A 71 -14.74 -3.91 -15.41
CA ARG A 71 -14.04 -2.66 -15.08
C ARG A 71 -14.73 -1.90 -13.93
N THR A 72 -15.05 -2.63 -12.88
CA THR A 72 -15.56 -2.08 -11.61
C THR A 72 -14.51 -1.17 -10.95
N VAL A 73 -13.23 -1.51 -11.09
CA VAL A 73 -12.07 -0.71 -10.70
C VAL A 73 -11.07 -0.69 -11.85
N ASP A 74 -10.17 0.30 -11.88
CA ASP A 74 -9.09 0.38 -12.88
C ASP A 74 -7.85 -0.41 -12.46
N ARG A 75 -7.64 -0.61 -11.15
CA ARG A 75 -6.61 -1.49 -10.58
C ARG A 75 -7.15 -2.26 -9.39
N VAL A 76 -6.55 -3.41 -9.12
CA VAL A 76 -6.97 -4.30 -8.04
C VAL A 76 -5.91 -4.36 -6.96
N ARG A 77 -6.32 -4.78 -5.77
CA ARG A 77 -5.42 -5.03 -4.64
C ARG A 77 -5.49 -6.47 -4.18
N ALA A 78 -4.39 -6.91 -3.58
CA ALA A 78 -4.29 -8.20 -2.91
C ALA A 78 -3.22 -8.14 -1.81
N ASP A 79 -3.42 -8.93 -0.76
CA ASP A 79 -2.42 -9.15 0.28
C ASP A 79 -2.56 -10.56 0.87
N VAL A 80 -1.51 -11.05 1.50
CA VAL A 80 -1.48 -12.43 2.00
C VAL A 80 -2.50 -12.72 3.11
N SER A 81 -3.00 -11.70 3.81
CA SER A 81 -3.92 -11.86 4.94
C SER A 81 -5.38 -11.97 4.51
N TRP A 82 -5.83 -11.16 3.56
CA TRP A 82 -7.23 -11.13 3.10
C TRP A 82 -7.47 -11.92 1.82
N THR A 83 -6.44 -12.11 0.98
CA THR A 83 -6.58 -12.72 -0.36
C THR A 83 -6.39 -14.24 -0.37
N GLY A 84 -6.29 -14.89 0.79
CA GLY A 84 -6.10 -16.35 0.86
C GLY A 84 -4.64 -16.79 0.72
N GLY A 85 -3.72 -16.02 1.30
CA GLY A 85 -2.28 -16.31 1.32
C GLY A 85 -1.57 -16.05 0.00
N ILE A 86 -0.30 -16.49 -0.07
CA ILE A 86 0.58 -16.32 -1.24
C ILE A 86 -0.09 -16.85 -2.52
N THR A 87 -0.70 -18.03 -2.45
CA THR A 87 -1.39 -18.65 -3.61
C THR A 87 -2.50 -17.76 -4.14
N GLY A 88 -3.29 -17.17 -3.24
CA GLY A 88 -4.35 -16.25 -3.63
C GLY A 88 -3.79 -15.00 -4.29
N VAL A 89 -2.77 -14.38 -3.68
CA VAL A 89 -2.13 -13.16 -4.20
C VAL A 89 -1.58 -13.38 -5.60
N LEU A 90 -0.83 -14.47 -5.80
CA LEU A 90 -0.24 -14.78 -7.11
C LEU A 90 -1.32 -15.07 -8.16
N LYS A 91 -2.41 -15.77 -7.79
CA LYS A 91 -3.53 -15.99 -8.71
C LYS A 91 -4.23 -14.70 -9.09
N THR A 92 -4.49 -13.81 -8.13
CA THR A 92 -5.09 -12.50 -8.38
C THR A 92 -4.19 -11.63 -9.26
N ALA A 93 -2.90 -11.56 -8.96
CA ALA A 93 -1.95 -10.77 -9.75
C ALA A 93 -1.80 -11.29 -11.19
N THR A 94 -1.69 -12.62 -11.37
CA THR A 94 -1.60 -13.25 -12.69
C THR A 94 -2.90 -13.04 -13.50
N LEU A 95 -4.05 -13.11 -12.82
CA LEU A 95 -5.34 -12.81 -13.44
C LEU A 95 -5.41 -11.35 -13.90
N ALA A 96 -5.00 -10.41 -13.05
CA ALA A 96 -4.96 -8.99 -13.41
C ALA A 96 -4.00 -8.73 -14.58
N GLU A 97 -2.82 -9.36 -14.57
CA GLU A 97 -1.82 -9.28 -15.65
C GLU A 97 -2.42 -9.72 -16.99
N ALA A 98 -3.21 -10.79 -17.01
CA ALA A 98 -3.87 -11.28 -18.23
C ALA A 98 -4.86 -10.28 -18.85
N PHE A 99 -5.38 -9.33 -18.06
CA PHE A 99 -6.24 -8.24 -18.52
C PHE A 99 -5.48 -6.91 -18.72
N GLY A 100 -4.16 -6.89 -18.51
CA GLY A 100 -3.35 -5.67 -18.56
C GLY A 100 -3.61 -4.72 -17.38
N VAL A 101 -4.11 -5.25 -16.26
CA VAL A 101 -4.43 -4.50 -15.03
C VAL A 101 -3.34 -4.73 -13.99
N ASN A 102 -3.00 -3.66 -13.27
CA ASN A 102 -2.09 -3.75 -12.13
C ASN A 102 -2.78 -4.38 -10.91
N CYS A 103 -2.02 -5.21 -10.19
CA CYS A 103 -2.36 -5.70 -8.87
C CYS A 103 -1.37 -5.09 -7.87
N GLU A 104 -1.81 -4.07 -7.14
CA GLU A 104 -0.99 -3.40 -6.14
C GLU A 104 -1.06 -4.21 -4.82
N ILE A 105 0.10 -4.56 -4.25
CA ILE A 105 0.14 -5.38 -3.04
C ILE A 105 -0.12 -4.50 -1.82
N HIS A 106 -1.24 -4.78 -1.14
CA HIS A 106 -1.75 -4.06 0.02
C HIS A 106 -0.98 -4.43 1.30
N THR A 107 -1.06 -3.56 2.31
CA THR A 107 -0.57 -3.84 3.67
C THR A 107 -1.40 -4.92 4.38
N ALA A 108 -0.73 -5.81 5.09
CA ALA A 108 -1.30 -6.74 6.07
C ALA A 108 -1.08 -6.26 7.52
N ILE A 109 -0.79 -4.96 7.71
CA ILE A 109 -0.62 -4.23 8.97
C ILE A 109 0.66 -4.59 9.73
N LEU A 110 1.02 -5.87 9.83
CA LEU A 110 2.17 -6.36 10.59
C LEU A 110 3.36 -6.64 9.67
N HIS A 111 4.54 -6.12 10.02
CA HIS A 111 5.73 -6.26 9.18
C HIS A 111 6.22 -7.69 8.89
N PRO A 112 6.01 -8.71 9.76
CA PRO A 112 6.22 -10.10 9.36
C PRO A 112 5.39 -10.53 8.16
N LEU A 113 4.14 -10.06 8.04
CA LEU A 113 3.30 -10.31 6.86
C LEU A 113 3.71 -9.42 5.69
N GLU A 114 4.17 -8.19 5.97
CA GLU A 114 4.74 -7.34 4.92
C GLU A 114 5.97 -7.93 4.26
N LEU A 115 6.80 -8.67 5.01
CA LEU A 115 7.90 -9.39 4.41
C LEU A 115 7.40 -10.42 3.37
N VAL A 116 6.29 -11.10 3.65
CA VAL A 116 5.68 -12.05 2.71
C VAL A 116 5.07 -11.30 1.51
N ASN A 117 4.35 -10.20 1.75
CA ASN A 117 3.84 -9.32 0.70
C ASN A 117 4.97 -8.78 -0.19
N LEU A 118 6.13 -8.45 0.37
CA LEU A 118 7.30 -7.97 -0.36
C LEU A 118 7.84 -9.05 -1.31
N HIS A 119 7.89 -10.31 -0.86
CA HIS A 119 8.20 -11.44 -1.74
C HIS A 119 7.17 -11.60 -2.86
N CYS A 120 5.88 -11.46 -2.57
CA CYS A 120 4.82 -11.49 -3.59
C CYS A 120 4.96 -10.34 -4.60
N ALA A 121 5.16 -9.12 -4.13
CA ALA A 121 5.32 -7.92 -4.96
C ALA A 121 6.57 -8.04 -5.86
N ALA A 122 7.67 -8.59 -5.35
CA ALA A 122 8.87 -8.85 -6.14
C ALA A 122 8.67 -9.97 -7.18
N ALA A 123 7.79 -10.94 -6.91
CA ALA A 123 7.53 -12.07 -7.80
C ALA A 123 6.63 -11.73 -9.00
N VAL A 124 5.80 -10.68 -8.91
CA VAL A 124 4.85 -10.29 -9.96
C VAL A 124 5.38 -9.12 -10.81
N SER A 125 4.94 -9.01 -12.06
CA SER A 125 5.39 -7.97 -13.00
C SER A 125 4.53 -6.69 -12.94
N ASN A 126 3.31 -6.80 -12.41
CA ASN A 126 2.24 -5.81 -12.48
C ASN A 126 1.90 -5.16 -11.12
N CYS A 127 2.90 -5.00 -10.25
CA CYS A 127 2.81 -4.25 -9.00
C CYS A 127 3.78 -3.07 -9.06
N SER A 128 3.30 -1.85 -8.78
CA SER A 128 4.11 -0.63 -8.90
C SER A 128 4.66 -0.16 -7.56
N TYR A 129 3.87 -0.32 -6.50
CA TYR A 129 4.21 0.13 -5.16
C TYR A 129 4.07 -1.00 -4.15
N PHE A 130 4.87 -0.92 -3.09
CA PHE A 130 4.79 -1.79 -1.92
C PHE A 130 4.36 -0.97 -0.72
N GLU A 131 3.21 -1.28 -0.13
CA GLU A 131 2.66 -0.49 0.95
C GLU A 131 3.21 -0.90 2.33
N LEU A 132 3.46 0.10 3.19
CA LEU A 132 3.88 -0.09 4.57
C LEU A 132 3.25 0.94 5.50
N LEU A 133 3.00 0.53 6.74
CA LEU A 133 2.61 1.44 7.82
C LEU A 133 3.83 2.10 8.46
N THR A 134 3.68 3.36 8.88
CA THR A 134 4.70 4.08 9.65
C THR A 134 4.15 4.60 10.97
N PRO A 135 4.98 4.76 12.02
CA PRO A 135 6.41 4.43 12.11
C PRO A 135 6.68 2.92 12.08
N LEU A 136 7.73 2.49 11.35
CA LEU A 136 8.02 1.08 11.06
C LEU A 136 8.20 0.24 12.34
N GLU A 137 8.82 0.82 13.36
CA GLU A 137 9.13 0.13 14.61
C GLU A 137 7.88 -0.34 15.35
N THR A 138 6.76 0.36 15.16
CA THR A 138 5.47 0.05 15.77
C THR A 138 4.92 -1.30 15.31
N PHE A 139 5.21 -1.66 14.05
CA PHE A 139 4.63 -2.83 13.38
C PHE A 139 5.65 -3.97 13.20
N ALA A 140 6.88 -3.80 13.70
CA ALA A 140 7.99 -4.73 13.55
C ALA A 140 7.95 -5.95 14.50
N PHE A 141 6.96 -6.05 15.39
CA PHE A 141 6.86 -7.15 16.33
C PHE A 141 6.87 -8.52 15.62
N GLY A 142 7.78 -9.40 16.02
CA GLY A 142 7.96 -10.73 15.43
C GLY A 142 8.99 -10.80 14.31
N LEU A 143 9.54 -9.68 13.85
CA LEU A 143 10.70 -9.67 12.96
C LEU A 143 12.00 -9.83 13.74
N VAL A 144 12.92 -10.64 13.19
CA VAL A 144 14.31 -10.77 13.70
C VAL A 144 15.16 -9.59 13.22
N GLU A 145 14.98 -9.20 11.96
CA GLU A 145 15.67 -8.09 11.31
C GLU A 145 14.60 -7.14 10.73
N PRO A 146 14.84 -5.81 10.75
CA PRO A 146 13.92 -4.86 10.13
C PRO A 146 13.81 -5.09 8.62
N LEU A 147 12.69 -4.67 8.04
CA LEU A 147 12.53 -4.69 6.58
C LEU A 147 13.63 -3.82 5.93
N PRO A 148 14.36 -4.33 4.92
CA PRO A 148 15.46 -3.61 4.29
C PRO A 148 14.93 -2.52 3.35
N ILE A 149 14.60 -1.38 3.94
CA ILE A 149 14.04 -0.21 3.25
C ILE A 149 15.01 0.95 3.38
N ALA A 150 15.37 1.55 2.25
CA ALA A 150 16.20 2.75 2.20
C ALA A 150 15.75 3.64 1.03
N ASP A 151 15.74 4.95 1.23
CA ASP A 151 15.43 5.94 0.18
C ASP A 151 14.09 5.71 -0.54
N GLY A 152 13.08 5.25 0.20
CA GLY A 152 11.75 4.93 -0.34
C GLY A 152 11.72 3.67 -1.21
N ILE A 153 12.75 2.84 -1.13
CA ILE A 153 12.88 1.58 -1.86
C ILE A 153 12.97 0.41 -0.87
N ALA A 154 12.12 -0.60 -1.06
CA ALA A 154 12.23 -1.89 -0.38
C ALA A 154 13.03 -2.88 -1.26
N ALA A 155 13.95 -3.61 -0.63
CA ALA A 155 14.71 -4.70 -1.24
C ALA A 155 14.29 -6.06 -0.64
N LEU A 156 14.52 -7.16 -1.34
CA LEU A 156 14.38 -8.47 -0.71
C LEU A 156 15.55 -8.70 0.28
N PRO A 157 15.31 -9.32 1.45
CA PRO A 157 16.41 -9.73 2.32
C PRO A 157 17.38 -10.67 1.59
N SER A 158 18.68 -10.45 1.78
CA SER A 158 19.75 -11.22 1.11
C SER A 158 19.91 -12.64 1.68
N ASN A 159 19.39 -12.88 2.88
CA ASN A 159 19.38 -14.21 3.48
C ASN A 159 18.20 -14.98 2.88
N PRO A 160 18.41 -16.13 2.21
CA PRO A 160 17.29 -16.99 1.88
C PRO A 160 16.54 -17.31 3.17
N VAL A 161 15.21 -17.28 3.14
CA VAL A 161 14.39 -17.99 4.14
C VAL A 161 14.96 -19.41 4.16
N SER A 162 15.67 -19.82 5.21
CA SER A 162 16.44 -21.08 5.20
C SER A 162 15.50 -22.23 4.78
N ASP A 163 15.75 -23.00 3.71
CA ASP A 163 17.01 -23.54 3.20
C ASP A 163 17.20 -23.33 1.67
N ARG A 164 18.43 -22.94 1.28
CA ARG A 164 18.98 -22.62 -0.08
C ARG A 164 18.42 -23.41 -1.29
N PRO A 165 18.48 -22.90 -2.56
CA PRO A 165 19.55 -22.06 -3.14
C PRO A 165 19.12 -20.83 -3.99
N ARG A 166 20.14 -19.98 -4.26
CA ARG A 166 20.12 -18.65 -4.90
C ARG A 166 19.21 -18.48 -6.12
N LEU A 167 18.57 -17.31 -6.17
CA LEU A 167 18.22 -16.56 -7.39
C LEU A 167 18.44 -15.06 -7.10
N GLU A 168 19.27 -14.40 -7.93
CA GLU A 168 19.27 -12.93 -8.11
C GLU A 168 18.23 -12.62 -9.20
N PRO A 169 17.38 -11.58 -9.08
CA PRO A 169 17.84 -10.23 -9.41
C PRO A 169 17.24 -9.08 -8.57
N ASP A 170 18.01 -7.99 -8.49
CA ASP A 170 17.66 -6.63 -8.02
C ASP A 170 16.28 -6.13 -8.49
N ARG A 171 15.20 -6.48 -7.78
CA ARG A 171 13.91 -5.79 -7.89
C ARG A 171 13.75 -4.84 -6.71
N ARG A 172 13.70 -3.55 -7.04
CA ARG A 172 13.51 -2.43 -6.13
C ARG A 172 12.08 -1.94 -6.27
N LEU A 173 11.33 -1.93 -5.18
CA LEU A 173 9.93 -1.47 -5.16
C LEU A 173 9.82 -0.14 -4.42
N HIS A 174 9.03 0.79 -4.95
CA HIS A 174 8.75 2.06 -4.27
C HIS A 174 7.79 1.85 -3.10
N VAL A 175 8.07 2.46 -1.95
CA VAL A 175 7.25 2.33 -0.74
C VAL A 175 6.11 3.36 -0.73
N GLN A 176 4.88 2.89 -0.51
CA GLN A 176 3.71 3.71 -0.18
C GLN A 176 3.52 3.74 1.34
N ASN A 177 3.14 4.90 1.89
CA ASN A 177 2.88 5.09 3.31
C ASN A 177 1.47 5.69 3.51
N SER A 178 0.58 4.99 4.21
CA SER A 178 -0.85 5.33 4.34
C SER A 178 -1.19 6.31 5.47
N LEU A 179 -0.19 6.89 6.15
CA LEU A 179 -0.40 7.97 7.13
C LEU A 179 0.42 9.20 6.73
N ARG A 180 -0.23 10.25 6.16
CA ARG A 180 0.43 11.55 5.94
C ARG A 180 0.18 12.49 7.10
N GLU A 181 1.23 12.73 7.89
CA GLU A 181 1.40 14.00 8.59
C GLU A 181 1.75 15.12 7.59
N ASN A 182 1.17 16.28 7.82
CA ASN A 182 1.29 17.48 6.99
C ASN A 182 2.72 18.07 7.08
N PRO A 183 3.46 18.20 5.96
CA PRO A 183 4.87 18.63 5.97
C PRO A 183 5.12 20.09 6.40
N ARG A 184 4.09 20.85 6.80
CA ARG A 184 4.22 22.24 7.26
C ARG A 184 4.36 22.42 8.78
N GLN A 185 4.42 21.34 9.58
CA GLN A 185 4.59 21.43 11.04
C GLN A 185 5.97 20.99 11.58
N ALA A 186 6.83 20.36 10.76
CA ALA A 186 8.12 19.84 11.20
C ALA A 186 9.12 20.93 11.66
N ASP A 187 9.03 22.15 11.13
CA ASP A 187 9.99 23.22 11.44
C ASP A 187 9.81 23.86 12.82
N LYS A 188 8.69 23.62 13.52
CA LYS A 188 8.44 24.22 14.85
C LYS A 188 8.89 23.36 16.03
N PHE A 189 9.22 22.09 15.81
CA PHE A 189 9.64 21.20 16.91
C PHE A 189 11.17 21.18 17.11
N TYR A 190 11.96 21.45 16.07
CA TYR A 190 13.42 21.42 16.14
C TYR A 190 14.09 22.71 16.63
N SER A 191 13.37 23.83 16.74
CA SER A 191 13.93 25.11 17.21
C SER A 191 13.73 25.40 18.71
N SER A 192 13.04 24.55 19.46
CA SER A 192 12.71 24.81 20.88
C SER A 192 13.60 24.07 21.90
N ASN A 193 14.46 23.13 21.48
CA ASN A 193 15.26 22.31 22.40
C ASN A 193 16.78 22.56 22.39
N LYS A 194 17.24 23.71 21.87
CA LYS A 194 18.63 24.19 22.05
C LYS A 194 18.65 25.51 22.81
N ARG A 195 18.35 25.49 24.11
CA ARG A 195 18.83 26.49 25.10
C ARG A 195 18.52 25.98 26.51
N LYS A 196 19.51 26.07 27.40
CA LYS A 196 19.64 25.52 28.77
C LYS A 196 20.25 24.10 28.75
N GLY A 197 21.54 23.87 28.96
CA GLY A 197 22.52 24.58 29.78
C GLY A 197 22.61 23.93 31.16
N THR A 198 23.47 22.92 31.31
CA THR A 198 24.19 22.62 32.56
C THR A 198 25.57 23.29 32.46
N PRO A 199 26.30 23.64 33.55
CA PRO A 199 26.34 22.97 34.86
C PRO A 199 26.38 23.91 36.09
N GLU A 200 26.31 23.36 37.31
CA GLU A 200 27.33 23.53 38.40
C GLU A 200 26.85 23.13 39.82
N SER A 201 27.72 22.33 40.47
CA SER A 201 28.11 22.18 41.90
C SER A 201 27.16 22.38 43.11
N HIS A 202 27.24 21.40 44.03
CA HIS A 202 27.00 21.40 45.51
C HIS A 202 27.57 22.62 46.28
N PRO A 203 27.31 22.87 47.60
CA PRO A 203 26.70 22.07 48.71
C PRO A 203 25.55 22.83 49.45
N VAL A 204 24.80 22.32 50.44
CA VAL A 204 25.06 21.76 51.79
C VAL A 204 23.88 20.88 52.19
#